data_AF-A0A822CSZ2-F1
#
_entry.id   AF-A0A822CSZ2-F1
#
_cell.length_a   1.000
_cell.length_b   1.000
_cell.length_c   1.000
_cell.angle_alpha   90.00
_cell.angle_beta   90.00
_cell.angle_gamma   90.00
#
_symmetry.space_group_name_H-M   'P 1'
#
loop_
_entity.id
_entity.type
_entity.pdbx_description
1 polymer ?
#
loop_
_entity_poly.entity_id
_entity_poly.type
_entity_poly.pdbx_seq_one_letter_code
_entity_poly.pdbx_strand_id
1 'polypeptide(L)'
;MKVDFTLKYPNNIPLAQDIVAKVELLSVLEHCVPELEKYRHKILQRFLQSTQSAFDRIQKTFNLEDQDVYLIKQQLKKLEEIKRDYEKLHPARIYLQKQGYSDSNILNREIDDLRVKEKIELQTIETKLRQLQSHLNRLNEIIRKYVEMSYSKQEGTMMEMVTDAIQSDFRQNSVDIESYLRNQGYTNIEDVYEEITTLKKNYDFESQDLQNQKAQFIISLRNLESIKKEHDSLLTTHNTSSVEEINLLEEQGFKSFESLDLSIQEKTRFIAEREKNKQAYFFNDRLDTASADNALLYISQCEKVSHDRVKEIATDTNTRLQKYIREYGHFLDQEINRKFNYACTIYPQIDPFQYSHDLELRLQELSSLEKFPTVFQLMDGSEKIERWRRKFREYHNTLATKMEECTLRENTELSDQLTIAQGLCSG
;
A
#
# COMPACT_ATOMS: atom_id res chain seq x y z
N MET A 1 11.88 29.12 -1.72
CA MET A 1 10.66 29.11 -2.57
C MET A 1 9.64 28.16 -1.94
N LYS A 2 8.44 28.60 -1.56
CA LYS A 2 7.38 27.71 -1.05
C LYS A 2 6.59 27.21 -2.26
N VAL A 3 6.68 25.92 -2.58
CA VAL A 3 5.79 25.30 -3.56
C VAL A 3 4.43 25.11 -2.89
N ASP A 4 3.36 25.58 -3.54
CA ASP A 4 1.97 25.47 -3.08
C ASP A 4 1.29 24.34 -3.84
N PHE A 5 0.73 23.38 -3.10
CA PHE A 5 0.07 22.18 -3.62
C PHE A 5 -1.46 22.25 -3.49
N THR A 6 -2.01 23.44 -3.32
CA THR A 6 -3.46 23.64 -3.22
C THR A 6 -4.16 23.46 -4.57
N LEU A 7 -5.50 23.33 -4.50
CA LEU A 7 -6.45 23.28 -5.63
C LEU A 7 -6.21 24.29 -6.76
N LYS A 8 -5.59 25.44 -6.45
CA LYS A 8 -5.33 26.50 -7.43
C LYS A 8 -4.27 26.11 -8.46
N TYR A 9 -3.38 25.16 -8.11
CA TYR A 9 -2.26 24.77 -8.96
C TYR A 9 -2.16 23.24 -9.06
N PRO A 10 -3.13 22.56 -9.69
CA PRO A 10 -3.15 21.10 -9.80
C PRO A 10 -1.90 20.54 -10.51
N ASN A 11 -1.32 21.32 -11.43
CA ASN A 11 -0.08 20.98 -12.14
C ASN A 11 1.16 20.93 -11.23
N ASN A 12 1.08 21.44 -9.99
CA ASN A 12 2.19 21.35 -9.03
C ASN A 12 2.23 19.99 -8.33
N ILE A 13 1.18 19.16 -8.42
CA ILE A 13 1.14 17.84 -7.77
C ILE A 13 2.22 16.88 -8.33
N PRO A 14 2.42 16.75 -9.66
CA PRO A 14 3.53 15.98 -10.20
C PRO A 14 4.90 16.44 -9.69
N LEU A 15 5.13 17.76 -9.65
CA LEU A 15 6.38 18.32 -9.10
C LEU A 15 6.54 18.00 -7.61
N ALA A 16 5.45 18.03 -6.84
CA ALA A 16 5.44 17.64 -5.43
C ALA A 16 5.87 16.19 -5.26
N GLN A 17 5.33 15.29 -6.09
CA GLN A 17 5.67 13.89 -6.08
C GLN A 17 7.13 13.66 -6.44
N ASP A 18 7.65 14.33 -7.48
CA ASP A 18 9.05 14.22 -7.86
C ASP A 18 9.97 14.63 -6.71
N ILE A 19 9.59 15.67 -5.96
CA ILE A 19 10.31 16.10 -4.77
C ILE A 19 10.21 15.04 -3.68
N VAL A 20 9.02 14.52 -3.38
CA VAL A 20 8.81 13.49 -2.35
C VAL A 20 9.57 12.21 -2.69
N ALA A 21 9.48 11.71 -3.93
CA ALA A 21 10.18 10.53 -4.39
C ALA A 21 11.70 10.69 -4.30
N LYS A 22 12.24 11.85 -4.73
CA LYS A 22 13.67 12.15 -4.56
C LYS A 22 14.09 12.18 -3.10
N VAL A 23 13.25 12.75 -2.23
CA VAL A 23 13.51 12.83 -0.80
C VAL A 23 13.39 11.46 -0.12
N GLU A 24 12.50 10.58 -0.59
CA GLU A 24 12.41 9.19 -0.13
C GLU A 24 13.64 8.36 -0.55
N LEU A 25 14.16 8.58 -1.76
CA LEU A 25 15.41 7.93 -2.21
C LEU A 25 16.63 8.34 -1.36
N LEU A 26 16.61 9.53 -0.75
CA LEU A 26 17.66 9.98 0.17
C LEU A 26 17.62 9.29 1.54
N SER A 27 16.60 8.45 1.81
CA SER A 27 16.49 7.69 3.08
C SER A 27 17.72 6.82 3.34
N VAL A 28 18.37 6.31 2.30
CA VAL A 28 19.59 5.49 2.41
C VAL A 28 20.74 6.28 3.05
N LEU A 29 20.73 7.60 2.98
CA LEU A 29 21.76 8.46 3.55
C LEU A 29 21.47 8.90 4.99
N GLU A 30 20.31 8.52 5.55
CA GLU A 30 19.88 8.92 6.91
C GLU A 30 20.84 8.42 7.99
N HIS A 31 21.51 7.29 7.76
CA HIS A 31 22.54 6.77 8.67
C HIS A 31 23.80 7.67 8.73
N CYS A 32 24.03 8.50 7.70
CA CYS A 32 25.18 9.41 7.63
C CYS A 32 24.82 10.84 8.04
N VAL A 33 23.56 11.23 7.90
CA VAL A 33 23.06 12.58 8.22
C VAL A 33 21.69 12.43 8.88
N PRO A 34 21.62 12.34 10.22
CA PRO A 34 20.36 12.13 10.93
C PRO A 34 19.32 13.24 10.70
N GLU A 35 19.75 14.47 10.38
CA GLU A 35 18.86 15.58 10.07
C GLU A 35 18.03 15.36 8.80
N LEU A 36 18.52 14.54 7.87
CA LEU A 36 17.82 14.21 6.62
C LEU A 36 16.47 13.53 6.89
N GLU A 37 16.39 12.67 7.91
CA GLU A 37 15.14 12.03 8.33
C GLU A 37 14.10 13.08 8.74
N LYS A 38 14.51 14.08 9.53
CA LYS A 38 13.64 15.18 9.97
C LYS A 38 13.14 16.02 8.79
N TYR A 39 14.00 16.32 7.82
CA TYR A 39 13.60 17.06 6.62
C TYR A 39 12.68 16.24 5.72
N ARG A 40 12.97 14.95 5.51
CA ARG A 40 12.08 14.04 4.77
C ARG A 40 10.71 13.98 5.41
N HIS A 41 10.65 13.73 6.71
CA HIS A 41 9.38 13.64 7.43
C HIS A 41 8.56 14.93 7.31
N LYS A 42 9.23 16.10 7.41
CA LYS A 42 8.58 17.40 7.27
C LYS A 42 8.04 17.67 5.87
N ILE A 43 8.77 17.27 4.82
CA ILE A 43 8.34 17.42 3.42
C ILE A 43 7.14 16.50 3.15
N LEU A 44 7.23 15.23 3.53
CA LEU A 44 6.17 14.24 3.38
C LEU A 44 4.90 14.67 4.12
N GLN A 45 5.01 15.06 5.40
CA GLN A 45 3.88 15.55 6.18
C GLN A 45 3.23 16.77 5.53
N ARG A 46 4.02 17.72 5.01
CA ARG A 46 3.49 18.92 4.38
C ARG A 46 2.75 18.61 3.09
N PHE A 47 3.27 17.69 2.28
CA PHE A 47 2.58 17.18 1.10
C PHE A 47 1.24 16.55 1.51
N LEU A 48 1.26 15.57 2.41
CA LEU A 48 0.06 14.86 2.86
C LEU A 48 -0.99 15.81 3.47
N GLN A 49 -0.57 16.75 4.29
CA GLN A 49 -1.47 17.72 4.93
C GLN A 49 -2.09 18.68 3.89
N SER A 50 -1.31 19.15 2.92
CA SER A 50 -1.80 20.03 1.87
C SER A 50 -2.80 19.30 0.97
N THR A 51 -2.48 18.07 0.59
CA THR A 51 -3.35 17.22 -0.23
C THR A 51 -4.64 16.88 0.49
N GLN A 52 -4.57 16.49 1.77
CA GLN A 52 -5.76 16.25 2.59
C GLN A 52 -6.64 17.49 2.68
N SER A 53 -6.04 18.66 2.93
CA SER A 53 -6.77 19.93 3.01
C SER A 53 -7.46 20.30 1.69
N ALA A 54 -6.87 19.91 0.55
CA ALA A 54 -7.51 20.08 -0.75
C ALA A 54 -8.72 19.16 -0.92
N PHE A 55 -8.61 17.86 -0.58
CA PHE A 55 -9.74 16.94 -0.61
C PHE A 55 -10.87 17.36 0.32
N ASP A 56 -10.54 17.79 1.53
CA ASP A 56 -11.50 18.34 2.50
C ASP A 56 -12.29 19.52 1.92
N ARG A 57 -11.61 20.41 1.17
CA ARG A 57 -12.26 21.54 0.49
C ARG A 57 -13.18 21.07 -0.64
N ILE A 58 -12.72 20.16 -1.50
CA ILE A 58 -13.57 19.60 -2.59
C ILE A 58 -14.83 18.99 -1.98
N GLN A 59 -14.65 18.15 -0.97
CA GLN A 59 -15.74 17.46 -0.29
C GLN A 59 -16.76 18.43 0.29
N LYS A 60 -16.30 19.49 0.96
CA LYS A 60 -17.16 20.54 1.51
C LYS A 60 -17.87 21.36 0.42
N THR A 61 -17.16 21.73 -0.65
CA THR A 61 -17.72 22.55 -1.74
C THR A 61 -18.85 21.85 -2.47
N PHE A 62 -18.69 20.55 -2.77
CA PHE A 62 -19.69 19.80 -3.53
C PHE A 62 -20.58 18.92 -2.64
N ASN A 63 -20.46 19.03 -1.31
CA ASN A 63 -21.19 18.22 -0.35
C ASN A 63 -21.15 16.72 -0.72
N LEU A 64 -19.96 16.20 -1.05
CA LEU A 64 -19.79 14.86 -1.63
C LEU A 64 -20.13 13.73 -0.65
N GLU A 65 -20.20 14.04 0.63
CA GLU A 65 -20.68 13.17 1.70
C GLU A 65 -21.64 13.97 2.58
N ASP A 66 -22.51 13.25 3.30
CA ASP A 66 -23.29 13.82 4.39
C ASP A 66 -22.35 14.60 5.34
N GLN A 67 -22.67 15.87 5.62
CA GLN A 67 -21.88 16.73 6.50
C GLN A 67 -21.67 16.08 7.88
N ASP A 68 -22.65 15.31 8.37
CA ASP A 68 -22.54 14.56 9.61
C ASP A 68 -21.51 13.42 9.47
N VAL A 69 -21.49 12.72 8.34
CA VAL A 69 -20.51 11.65 8.05
C VAL A 69 -19.10 12.22 7.97
N TYR A 70 -18.90 13.35 7.30
CA TYR A 70 -17.60 14.00 7.21
C TYR A 70 -17.06 14.41 8.60
N LEU A 71 -17.90 15.08 9.40
CA LEU A 71 -17.54 15.48 10.76
C LEU A 71 -17.23 14.26 11.64
N ILE A 72 -18.01 13.18 11.51
CA ILE A 72 -17.79 11.95 12.26
C ILE A 72 -16.51 11.24 11.81
N LYS A 73 -16.16 11.22 10.52
CA LYS A 73 -14.86 10.70 10.04
C LYS A 73 -13.68 11.48 10.61
N GLN A 74 -13.78 12.82 10.68
CA GLN A 74 -12.74 13.62 11.35
C GLN A 74 -12.62 13.30 12.84
N GLN A 75 -13.75 13.10 13.53
CA GLN A 75 -13.76 12.68 14.92
C GLN A 75 -13.15 11.29 15.08
N LEU A 76 -13.53 10.33 14.23
CA LEU A 76 -13.00 8.96 14.22
C LEU A 76 -11.47 8.96 14.14
N LYS A 77 -10.91 9.76 13.22
CA LYS A 77 -9.45 9.89 13.07
C LYS A 77 -8.77 10.37 14.36
N LYS A 78 -9.37 11.33 15.07
CA LYS A 78 -8.85 11.79 16.37
C LYS A 78 -8.93 10.69 17.42
N LEU A 79 -10.01 9.91 17.45
CA LEU A 79 -10.14 8.77 18.36
C LEU A 79 -9.09 7.69 18.09
N GLU A 80 -8.82 7.39 16.82
CA GLU A 80 -7.77 6.45 16.41
C GLU A 80 -6.35 6.96 16.72
N GLU A 81 -6.15 8.28 16.75
CA GLU A 81 -4.90 8.90 17.23
C GLU A 81 -4.77 8.72 18.74
N ILE A 82 -5.81 9.02 19.52
CA ILE A 82 -5.83 8.82 20.98
C ILE A 82 -5.59 7.34 21.31
N LYS A 83 -6.24 6.41 20.59
CA LYS A 83 -6.04 4.96 20.76
C LYS A 83 -4.58 4.58 20.54
N ARG A 84 -3.96 5.06 19.46
CA ARG A 84 -2.54 4.79 19.19
C ARG A 84 -1.62 5.37 20.24
N ASP A 85 -1.91 6.55 20.75
CA ASP A 85 -1.09 7.18 21.79
C ASP A 85 -1.24 6.48 23.14
N TYR A 86 -2.46 6.02 23.48
CA TYR A 86 -2.69 5.15 24.64
C TYR A 86 -1.89 3.85 24.52
N GLU A 87 -1.97 3.16 23.39
CA GLU A 87 -1.22 1.91 23.18
C GLU A 87 0.31 2.09 23.24
N LYS A 88 0.84 3.28 22.94
CA LYS A 88 2.28 3.60 23.09
C LYS A 88 2.72 3.67 24.54
N LEU A 89 1.82 4.02 25.46
CA LEU A 89 2.11 4.09 26.90
C LEU A 89 2.13 2.70 27.55
N HIS A 90 1.62 1.68 26.87
CA HIS A 90 1.56 0.33 27.41
C HIS A 90 2.98 -0.19 27.75
N PRO A 91 3.26 -0.64 28.99
CA PRO A 91 4.61 -1.01 29.42
C PRO A 91 5.29 -2.09 28.57
N ALA A 92 4.51 -3.07 28.08
CA ALA A 92 5.01 -4.07 27.14
C ALA A 92 5.55 -3.45 25.84
N ARG A 93 4.88 -2.43 25.30
CA ARG A 93 5.29 -1.74 24.07
C ARG A 93 6.51 -0.85 24.31
N ILE A 94 6.55 -0.15 25.45
CA ILE A 94 7.72 0.63 25.89
C ILE A 94 8.93 -0.29 26.04
N TYR A 95 8.75 -1.46 26.66
CA TYR A 95 9.81 -2.45 26.83
C TYR A 95 10.35 -2.94 25.49
N LEU A 96 9.49 -3.33 24.54
CA LEU A 96 9.93 -3.75 23.20
C LEU A 96 10.72 -2.65 22.48
N GLN A 97 10.25 -1.40 22.53
CA GLN A 97 10.96 -0.28 21.90
C GLN A 97 12.34 -0.06 22.53
N LYS A 98 12.47 -0.19 23.86
CA LYS A 98 13.78 -0.13 24.55
C LYS A 98 14.73 -1.24 24.10
N GLN A 99 14.20 -2.40 23.71
CA GLN A 99 14.97 -3.51 23.14
C GLN A 99 15.23 -3.36 21.62
N GLY A 100 14.78 -2.26 21.00
CA GLY A 100 14.99 -1.97 19.57
C GLY A 100 13.90 -2.52 18.64
N TYR A 101 12.80 -3.04 19.16
CA TYR A 101 11.72 -3.63 18.36
C TYR A 101 10.51 -2.69 18.25
N SER A 102 10.00 -2.50 17.03
CA SER A 102 8.79 -1.69 16.82
C SER A 102 7.49 -2.44 17.15
N ASP A 103 7.49 -3.76 17.03
CA ASP A 103 6.38 -4.64 17.41
C ASP A 103 6.87 -6.08 17.73
N SER A 104 5.97 -6.89 18.29
CA SER A 104 6.25 -8.28 18.67
C SER A 104 6.40 -9.24 17.50
N ASN A 105 5.88 -8.91 16.31
CA ASN A 105 6.02 -9.75 15.13
C ASN A 105 7.45 -9.73 14.60
N ILE A 106 8.13 -8.58 14.66
CA ILE A 106 9.55 -8.47 14.28
C ILE A 106 10.41 -9.33 15.22
N LEU A 107 10.20 -9.23 16.53
CA LEU A 107 10.90 -10.07 17.50
C LEU A 107 10.66 -11.57 17.24
N ASN A 108 9.41 -11.97 16.97
CA ASN A 108 9.08 -13.36 16.65
C ASN A 108 9.77 -13.85 15.38
N ARG A 109 9.80 -13.02 14.33
CA ARG A 109 10.51 -13.35 13.09
C ARG A 109 12.01 -13.54 13.33
N GLU A 110 12.64 -12.67 14.11
CA GLU A 110 14.07 -12.79 14.41
C GLU A 110 14.39 -14.07 15.19
N ILE A 111 13.53 -14.46 16.15
CA ILE A 111 13.64 -15.75 16.85
C ILE A 111 13.55 -16.91 15.85
N ASP A 112 12.57 -16.89 14.96
CA ASP A 112 12.36 -17.95 13.98
C ASP A 112 13.51 -18.03 12.96
N ASP A 113 13.96 -16.88 12.46
CA ASP A 113 15.11 -16.78 11.55
C ASP A 113 16.39 -17.32 12.20
N LEU A 114 16.62 -17.01 13.48
CA LEU A 114 17.77 -17.51 14.21
C LEU A 114 17.72 -19.03 14.40
N ARG A 115 16.54 -19.61 14.65
CA ARG A 115 16.34 -21.06 14.74
C ARG A 115 16.57 -21.76 13.39
N VAL A 116 16.11 -21.14 12.30
CA VAL A 116 16.33 -21.67 10.95
C VAL A 116 17.82 -21.62 10.61
N LYS A 117 18.48 -20.50 10.89
CA LYS A 117 19.91 -20.30 10.65
C LYS A 117 20.75 -21.30 11.45
N GLU A 118 20.45 -21.47 12.74
CA GLU A 118 21.07 -22.49 13.60
C GLU A 118 20.96 -23.87 12.95
N LYS A 119 19.76 -24.28 12.53
CA LYS A 119 19.56 -25.60 11.92
C LYS A 119 20.41 -25.81 10.66
N ILE A 120 20.49 -24.81 9.78
CA ILE A 120 21.21 -24.92 8.49
C ILE A 120 22.73 -24.92 8.71
N GLU A 121 23.25 -23.99 9.52
CA GLU A 121 24.69 -23.86 9.74
C GLU A 121 25.25 -25.05 10.52
N LEU A 122 24.55 -25.51 11.56
CA LEU A 122 24.94 -26.70 12.32
C LEU A 122 24.92 -27.97 11.45
N GLN A 123 23.89 -28.14 10.61
CA GLN A 123 23.86 -29.27 9.67
C GLN A 123 25.05 -29.23 8.71
N THR A 124 25.39 -28.06 8.17
CA THR A 124 26.49 -27.91 7.22
C THR A 124 27.82 -28.33 7.83
N ILE A 125 28.12 -27.87 9.05
CA ILE A 125 29.37 -28.19 9.73
C ILE A 125 29.39 -29.64 10.24
N GLU A 126 28.27 -30.18 10.74
CA GLU A 126 28.16 -31.60 11.08
C GLU A 126 28.42 -32.51 9.87
N THR A 127 27.99 -32.09 8.68
CA THR A 127 28.24 -32.81 7.43
C THR A 127 29.74 -32.79 7.08
N LYS A 128 30.41 -31.64 7.22
CA LYS A 128 31.87 -31.53 7.05
C LYS A 128 32.64 -32.41 8.05
N LEU A 129 32.26 -32.40 9.33
CA LEU A 129 32.89 -33.25 10.35
C LEU A 129 32.73 -34.74 10.01
N ARG A 130 31.56 -35.17 9.54
CA ARG A 130 31.35 -36.55 9.07
C ARG A 130 32.24 -36.89 7.88
N GLN A 131 32.41 -35.98 6.92
CA GLN A 131 33.30 -36.17 5.78
C GLN A 131 34.77 -36.30 6.22
N LEU A 132 35.22 -35.42 7.12
CA LEU A 132 36.57 -35.47 7.70
C LEU A 132 36.81 -36.77 8.48
N GLN A 133 35.84 -37.20 9.30
CA GLN A 133 35.89 -38.46 10.03
C GLN A 133 35.96 -39.67 9.08
N SER A 134 35.15 -39.67 8.02
CA SER A 134 35.19 -40.72 7.00
C SER A 134 36.54 -40.77 6.29
N HIS A 135 37.15 -39.61 6.03
CA HIS A 135 38.47 -39.54 5.42
C HIS A 135 39.54 -40.08 6.38
N LEU A 136 39.53 -39.66 7.64
CA LEU A 136 40.44 -40.18 8.67
C LEU A 136 40.32 -41.71 8.80
N ASN A 137 39.11 -42.26 8.78
CA ASN A 137 38.88 -43.70 8.83
C ASN A 137 39.51 -44.43 7.63
N ARG A 138 39.37 -43.86 6.42
CA ARG A 138 40.00 -44.41 5.21
C ARG A 138 41.52 -44.42 5.32
N LEU A 139 42.14 -43.33 5.78
CA LEU A 139 43.60 -43.26 5.94
C LEU A 139 44.11 -44.22 7.02
N ASN A 140 43.36 -44.37 8.13
CA ASN A 140 43.69 -45.36 9.16
C ASN A 140 43.60 -46.80 8.62
N GLU A 141 42.65 -47.08 7.71
CA GLU A 141 42.57 -48.39 7.05
C GLU A 141 43.75 -48.63 6.12
N ILE A 142 44.23 -47.60 5.41
CA ILE A 142 45.44 -47.66 4.58
C ILE A 142 46.66 -47.98 5.44
N ILE A 143 46.82 -47.30 6.59
CA ILE A 143 47.90 -47.60 7.54
C ILE A 143 47.79 -49.04 8.05
N ARG A 144 46.58 -49.48 8.45
CA ARG A 144 46.38 -50.84 8.96
C ARG A 144 46.79 -51.89 7.93
N LYS A 145 46.34 -51.75 6.68
CA LYS A 145 46.70 -52.67 5.58
C LYS A 145 48.19 -52.60 5.25
N TYR A 146 48.80 -51.42 5.26
CA TYR A 146 50.24 -51.24 5.08
C TYR A 146 51.03 -52.01 6.16
N VAL A 147 50.62 -51.89 7.43
CA VAL A 147 51.25 -52.58 8.56
C VAL A 147 51.07 -54.11 8.45
N GLU A 148 49.86 -54.60 8.15
CA GLU A 148 49.56 -56.02 7.90
C GLU A 148 50.44 -56.60 6.75
N MET A 149 50.60 -55.85 5.66
CA MET A 149 51.47 -56.21 4.53
C MET A 149 52.97 -56.17 4.87
N SER A 150 53.36 -55.28 5.78
CA SER A 150 54.75 -55.15 6.23
C SER A 150 55.18 -56.31 7.13
N TYR A 151 54.29 -56.78 8.03
CA TYR A 151 54.55 -57.94 8.89
C TYR A 151 54.56 -59.26 8.10
N SER A 152 53.68 -59.42 7.10
CA SER A 152 53.69 -60.61 6.23
C SER A 152 54.94 -60.72 5.35
N LYS A 153 55.58 -59.60 4.95
CA LYS A 153 56.92 -59.64 4.32
C LYS A 153 57.99 -60.17 5.30
N GLN A 154 57.96 -59.78 6.57
CA GLN A 154 58.94 -60.21 7.58
C GLN A 154 58.80 -61.69 7.97
N GLU A 155 57.57 -62.21 8.11
CA GLU A 155 57.34 -63.64 8.31
C GLU A 155 57.75 -64.46 7.08
N GLY A 156 57.51 -63.96 5.87
CA GLY A 156 57.98 -64.56 4.62
C GLY A 156 59.51 -64.68 4.55
N THR A 157 60.26 -63.70 5.07
CA THR A 157 61.73 -63.72 5.03
C THR A 157 62.33 -64.62 6.14
N MET A 158 61.61 -64.84 7.25
CA MET A 158 62.00 -65.86 8.24
C MET A 158 61.63 -67.29 7.80
N MET A 159 60.55 -67.46 7.04
CA MET A 159 60.12 -68.79 6.55
C MET A 159 60.85 -69.22 5.26
N GLU A 160 61.32 -68.28 4.43
CA GLU A 160 62.20 -68.56 3.28
C GLU A 160 63.60 -69.07 3.70
N MET A 161 64.01 -68.92 4.95
CA MET A 161 65.22 -69.60 5.48
C MET A 161 64.97 -71.05 5.95
N VAL A 162 63.73 -71.55 5.93
CA VAL A 162 63.40 -72.89 6.49
C VAL A 162 62.78 -73.88 5.49
N THR A 163 62.28 -73.49 4.32
CA THR A 163 61.75 -74.49 3.36
C THR A 163 62.05 -74.13 1.91
N ASP A 164 63.24 -74.55 1.47
CA ASP A 164 63.69 -74.53 0.08
C ASP A 164 63.47 -75.91 -0.58
N ALA A 165 62.25 -76.43 -0.47
CA ALA A 165 61.76 -77.55 -1.26
C ALA A 165 60.27 -77.76 -1.00
N ILE A 166 59.50 -77.84 -2.10
CA ILE A 166 58.11 -78.32 -2.23
C ILE A 166 57.07 -77.20 -2.38
N GLN A 167 56.49 -77.19 -3.59
CA GLN A 167 55.25 -76.55 -4.04
C GLN A 167 55.34 -75.14 -4.65
N SER A 168 55.81 -75.15 -5.90
CA SER A 168 55.18 -74.42 -7.00
C SER A 168 53.67 -74.74 -7.07
N ASP A 169 52.81 -73.78 -6.75
CA ASP A 169 51.51 -73.50 -7.42
C ASP A 169 50.60 -72.48 -6.69
N PHE A 170 51.07 -71.81 -5.64
CA PHE A 170 50.37 -70.65 -5.07
C PHE A 170 51.12 -69.34 -5.34
N ARG A 171 51.17 -68.90 -6.61
CA ARG A 171 51.37 -67.47 -6.92
C ARG A 171 50.07 -66.73 -6.68
N GLN A 172 49.70 -66.54 -5.41
CA GLN A 172 48.73 -65.52 -5.03
C GLN A 172 49.47 -64.19 -4.90
N ASN A 173 49.16 -63.28 -5.82
CA ASN A 173 49.42 -61.83 -5.83
C ASN A 173 50.03 -61.28 -4.52
N SER A 174 51.36 -61.33 -4.38
CA SER A 174 52.04 -60.45 -3.43
C SER A 174 52.00 -59.05 -4.02
N VAL A 175 50.93 -58.31 -3.69
CA VAL A 175 50.84 -56.89 -4.04
C VAL A 175 52.02 -56.21 -3.35
N ASP A 176 52.93 -55.66 -4.15
CA ASP A 176 54.09 -54.98 -3.60
C ASP A 176 53.61 -53.77 -2.78
N ILE A 177 54.23 -53.54 -1.63
CA ILE A 177 53.84 -52.51 -0.65
C ILE A 177 53.86 -51.12 -1.31
N GLU A 178 54.87 -50.86 -2.15
CA GLU A 178 54.94 -49.62 -2.91
C GLU A 178 53.82 -49.50 -3.96
N SER A 179 53.43 -50.62 -4.59
CA SER A 179 52.32 -50.64 -5.54
C SER A 179 50.96 -50.39 -4.86
N TYR A 180 50.78 -50.88 -3.63
CA TYR A 180 49.58 -50.63 -2.83
C TYR A 180 49.43 -49.15 -2.49
N LEU A 181 50.49 -48.49 -1.99
CA LEU A 181 50.47 -47.07 -1.67
C LEU A 181 50.22 -46.20 -2.91
N ARG A 182 50.89 -46.50 -4.03
CA ARG A 182 50.65 -45.79 -5.30
C ARG A 182 49.22 -45.96 -5.80
N ASN A 183 48.63 -47.16 -5.65
CA ASN A 183 47.22 -47.41 -6.00
C ASN A 183 46.24 -46.65 -5.10
N GLN A 184 46.65 -46.26 -3.89
CA GLN A 184 45.89 -45.37 -3.01
C GLN A 184 46.18 -43.87 -3.25
N GLY A 185 47.14 -43.54 -4.12
CA GLY A 185 47.51 -42.16 -4.47
C GLY A 185 48.70 -41.59 -3.69
N TYR A 186 49.41 -42.40 -2.92
CA TYR A 186 50.52 -41.96 -2.05
C TYR A 186 51.86 -42.46 -2.57
N THR A 187 52.92 -41.67 -2.38
CA THR A 187 54.28 -42.07 -2.81
C THR A 187 54.99 -42.89 -1.74
N ASN A 188 54.70 -42.63 -0.47
CA ASN A 188 55.24 -43.34 0.69
C ASN A 188 54.22 -43.33 1.85
N ILE A 189 54.54 -43.97 2.98
CA ILE A 189 53.64 -44.02 4.14
C ILE A 189 53.69 -42.72 4.96
N GLU A 190 54.81 -41.99 4.93
CA GLU A 190 54.95 -40.68 5.55
C GLU A 190 53.93 -39.67 5.00
N ASP A 191 53.65 -39.69 3.69
CA ASP A 191 52.62 -38.86 3.04
C ASP A 191 51.24 -39.08 3.69
N VAL A 192 50.91 -40.35 4.00
CA VAL A 192 49.64 -40.72 4.66
C VAL A 192 49.62 -40.20 6.10
N TYR A 193 50.73 -40.29 6.83
CA TYR A 193 50.84 -39.76 8.19
C TYR A 193 50.75 -38.23 8.23
N GLU A 194 51.35 -37.53 7.26
CA GLU A 194 51.25 -36.08 7.12
C GLU A 194 49.81 -35.64 6.81
N GLU A 195 49.12 -36.36 5.92
CA GLU A 195 47.73 -36.07 5.60
C GLU A 195 46.80 -36.32 6.80
N ILE A 196 46.98 -37.41 7.55
CA ILE A 196 46.25 -37.65 8.80
C ILE A 196 46.47 -36.52 9.81
N THR A 197 47.71 -36.07 9.95
CA THR A 197 48.05 -34.99 10.90
C THR A 197 47.35 -33.70 10.51
N THR A 198 47.30 -33.39 9.22
CA THR A 198 46.61 -32.22 8.67
C THR A 198 45.09 -32.34 8.84
N LEU A 199 44.51 -33.50 8.51
CA LEU A 199 43.08 -33.77 8.68
C LEU A 199 42.64 -33.72 10.14
N LYS A 200 43.45 -34.22 11.08
CA LYS A 200 43.15 -34.11 12.53
C LYS A 200 43.12 -32.65 12.98
N LYS A 201 44.11 -31.83 12.58
CA LYS A 201 44.10 -30.40 12.87
C LYS A 201 42.87 -29.70 12.30
N ASN A 202 42.49 -30.02 11.06
CA ASN A 202 41.29 -29.47 10.42
C ASN A 202 40.00 -29.93 11.12
N TYR A 203 39.93 -31.19 11.52
CA TYR A 203 38.81 -31.74 12.28
C TYR A 203 38.65 -31.05 13.63
N ASP A 204 39.74 -30.89 14.38
CA ASP A 204 39.74 -30.22 15.67
C ASP A 204 39.32 -28.75 15.55
N PHE A 205 39.81 -28.06 14.51
CA PHE A 205 39.43 -26.67 14.21
C PHE A 205 37.92 -26.54 13.89
N GLU A 206 37.41 -27.34 12.95
CA GLU A 206 35.97 -27.31 12.57
C GLU A 206 35.06 -27.76 13.73
N SER A 207 35.53 -28.69 14.57
CA SER A 207 34.81 -29.14 15.76
C SER A 207 34.72 -28.04 16.82
N GLN A 208 35.81 -27.29 17.03
CA GLN A 208 35.84 -26.17 17.95
C GLN A 208 35.00 -24.98 17.43
N ASP A 209 35.05 -24.72 16.12
CA ASP A 209 34.18 -23.74 15.47
C ASP A 209 32.69 -24.09 15.64
N LEU A 210 32.31 -25.36 15.44
CA LEU A 210 30.95 -25.85 15.70
C LEU A 210 30.50 -25.58 17.15
N GLN A 211 31.36 -25.87 18.13
CA GLN A 211 31.03 -25.64 19.54
C GLN A 211 30.85 -24.16 19.85
N ASN A 212 31.73 -23.31 19.30
CA ASN A 212 31.64 -21.85 19.46
C ASN A 212 30.37 -21.29 18.84
N GLN A 213 30.01 -21.73 17.62
CA GLN A 213 28.79 -21.31 16.95
C GLN A 213 27.54 -21.78 17.69
N LYS A 214 27.49 -23.05 18.15
CA LYS A 214 26.40 -23.55 19.02
C LYS A 214 26.24 -22.69 20.26
N ALA A 215 27.35 -22.37 20.93
CA ALA A 215 27.31 -21.51 22.12
C ALA A 215 26.76 -20.11 21.81
N GLN A 216 27.20 -19.49 20.70
CA GLN A 216 26.70 -18.18 20.28
C GLN A 216 25.20 -18.21 19.95
N PHE A 217 24.72 -19.22 19.21
CA PHE A 217 23.30 -19.38 18.91
C PHE A 217 22.46 -19.52 20.18
N ILE A 218 22.87 -20.37 21.11
CA ILE A 218 22.17 -20.58 22.39
C ILE A 218 22.10 -19.27 23.18
N ILE A 219 23.18 -18.50 23.24
CA ILE A 219 23.21 -17.21 23.95
C ILE A 219 22.25 -16.23 23.29
N SER A 220 22.32 -16.06 21.97
CA SER A 220 21.46 -15.15 21.21
C SER A 220 19.98 -15.53 21.31
N LEU A 221 19.66 -16.81 21.14
CA LEU A 221 18.29 -17.33 21.27
C LEU A 221 17.75 -17.09 22.68
N ARG A 222 18.54 -17.40 23.73
CA ARG A 222 18.15 -17.18 25.12
C ARG A 222 17.87 -15.70 25.40
N ASN A 223 18.67 -14.79 24.83
CA ASN A 223 18.44 -13.36 24.98
C ASN A 223 17.11 -12.91 24.34
N LEU A 224 16.86 -13.32 23.09
CA LEU A 224 15.61 -12.99 22.39
C LEU A 224 14.38 -13.60 23.08
N GLU A 225 14.48 -14.86 23.52
CA GLU A 225 13.42 -15.53 24.28
C GLU A 225 13.18 -14.88 25.64
N SER A 226 14.23 -14.38 26.30
CA SER A 226 14.09 -13.60 27.53
C SER A 226 13.33 -12.30 27.31
N ILE A 227 13.64 -11.57 26.22
CA ILE A 227 12.94 -10.35 25.83
C ILE A 227 11.45 -10.68 25.58
N LYS A 228 11.17 -11.72 24.80
CA LYS A 228 9.80 -12.15 24.50
C LYS A 228 9.03 -12.51 25.78
N LYS A 229 9.66 -13.28 26.67
CA LYS A 229 9.03 -13.70 27.92
C LYS A 229 8.69 -12.52 28.83
N GLU A 230 9.59 -11.54 28.94
CA GLU A 230 9.36 -10.33 29.71
C GLU A 230 8.24 -9.48 29.06
N HIS A 231 8.24 -9.33 27.74
CA HIS A 231 7.16 -8.66 27.01
C HIS A 231 5.79 -9.30 27.27
N ASP A 232 5.69 -10.63 27.16
CA ASP A 232 4.43 -11.36 27.36
C ASP A 232 3.97 -11.31 28.83
N SER A 233 4.93 -11.30 29.76
CA SER A 233 4.67 -11.04 31.18
C SER A 233 4.09 -9.64 31.40
N LEU A 234 4.65 -8.62 30.76
CA LEU A 234 4.15 -7.24 30.84
C LEU A 234 2.78 -7.05 30.19
N LEU A 235 2.42 -7.86 29.18
CA LEU A 235 1.07 -7.88 28.62
C LEU A 235 0.04 -8.47 29.59
N THR A 236 0.43 -9.45 30.40
CA THR A 236 -0.49 -10.21 31.26
C THR A 236 -0.59 -9.66 32.68
N THR A 237 0.47 -9.01 33.18
CA THR A 237 0.52 -8.43 34.53
C THR A 237 -0.16 -7.06 34.59
N HIS A 238 -0.33 -6.39 33.46
CA HIS A 238 -0.92 -5.07 33.37
C HIS A 238 -2.46 -5.12 33.35
N ASN A 239 -3.06 -5.58 34.44
CA ASN A 239 -4.53 -5.64 34.58
C ASN A 239 -5.18 -4.29 34.93
N THR A 240 -4.37 -3.27 35.25
CA THR A 240 -4.84 -1.93 35.63
C THR A 240 -4.07 -0.89 34.85
N SER A 241 -4.77 -0.01 34.13
CA SER A 241 -4.18 1.14 33.44
C SER A 241 -3.26 1.93 34.37
N SER A 242 -2.08 2.29 33.88
CA SER A 242 -1.12 3.15 34.56
C SER A 242 -1.71 4.55 34.76
N VAL A 243 -1.16 5.32 35.70
CA VAL A 243 -1.62 6.70 35.95
C VAL A 243 -1.49 7.57 34.70
N GLU A 244 -0.45 7.34 33.89
CA GLU A 244 -0.22 8.07 32.63
C GLU A 244 -1.26 7.70 31.56
N GLU A 245 -1.62 6.41 31.46
CA GLU A 245 -2.70 5.93 30.60
C GLU A 245 -4.07 6.48 31.01
N ILE A 246 -4.35 6.51 32.32
CA ILE A 246 -5.59 7.06 32.87
C ILE A 246 -5.65 8.57 32.60
N ASN A 247 -4.58 9.30 32.91
CA ASN A 247 -4.51 10.75 32.69
C ASN A 247 -4.68 11.11 31.21
N LEU A 248 -4.05 10.36 30.28
CA LEU A 248 -4.21 10.59 28.84
C LEU A 248 -5.68 10.44 28.43
N LEU A 249 -6.37 9.39 28.90
CA LEU A 249 -7.78 9.19 28.57
C LEU A 249 -8.65 10.28 29.18
N GLU A 250 -8.43 10.64 30.46
CA GLU A 250 -9.19 11.68 31.15
C GLU A 250 -9.02 13.06 30.48
N GLU A 251 -7.80 13.43 30.12
CA GLU A 251 -7.50 14.68 29.38
C GLU A 251 -8.22 14.74 28.03
N GLN A 252 -8.43 13.59 27.39
CA GLN A 252 -9.15 13.46 26.12
C GLN A 252 -10.65 13.20 26.30
N GLY A 253 -11.15 13.18 27.54
CA GLY A 253 -12.57 13.06 27.88
C GLY A 253 -13.12 11.63 27.94
N PHE A 254 -12.26 10.61 28.00
CA PHE A 254 -12.64 9.20 28.09
C PHE A 254 -12.45 8.65 29.51
N LYS A 255 -13.42 7.83 29.95
CA LYS A 255 -13.39 7.23 31.30
C LYS A 255 -12.60 5.92 31.36
N SER A 256 -12.47 5.24 30.22
CA SER A 256 -11.71 4.00 30.07
C SER A 256 -11.36 3.75 28.61
N PHE A 257 -10.43 2.82 28.36
CA PHE A 257 -10.09 2.40 27.01
C PHE A 257 -11.30 1.76 26.29
N GLU A 258 -12.12 0.98 27.00
CA GLU A 258 -13.35 0.41 26.44
C GLU A 258 -14.33 1.50 26.00
N SER A 259 -14.40 2.63 26.73
CA SER A 259 -15.25 3.76 26.34
C SER A 259 -14.77 4.44 25.05
N LEU A 260 -13.45 4.49 24.84
CA LEU A 260 -12.85 4.97 23.59
C LEU A 260 -13.14 4.01 22.44
N ASP A 261 -12.94 2.71 22.65
CA ASP A 261 -13.18 1.69 21.63
C ASP A 261 -14.66 1.58 21.25
N LEU A 262 -15.57 1.69 22.22
CA LEU A 262 -17.02 1.78 21.95
C LEU A 262 -17.34 3.02 21.10
N SER A 263 -16.77 4.19 21.41
CA SER A 263 -16.99 5.41 20.63
C SER A 263 -16.48 5.27 19.18
N ILE A 264 -15.34 4.62 18.98
CA ILE A 264 -14.81 4.30 17.65
C ILE A 264 -15.78 3.37 16.90
N GLN A 265 -16.24 2.30 17.54
CA GLN A 265 -17.17 1.33 16.93
C GLN A 265 -18.52 1.97 16.58
N GLU A 266 -19.11 2.76 17.48
CA GLU A 266 -20.37 3.47 17.25
C GLU A 266 -20.26 4.43 16.07
N LYS A 267 -19.20 5.23 16.00
CA LYS A 267 -18.97 6.17 14.88
C LYS A 267 -18.74 5.44 13.56
N THR A 268 -17.98 4.34 13.58
CA THR A 268 -17.75 3.50 12.40
C THR A 268 -19.07 2.92 11.88
N ARG A 269 -19.91 2.41 12.79
CA ARG A 269 -21.22 1.87 12.45
C ARG A 269 -22.16 2.95 11.90
N PHE A 270 -22.18 4.14 12.51
CA PHE A 270 -22.98 5.27 12.05
C PHE A 270 -22.59 5.67 10.62
N ILE A 271 -21.29 5.78 10.32
CA ILE A 271 -20.78 6.06 8.97
C ILE A 271 -21.30 5.00 8.00
N ALA A 272 -21.14 3.71 8.33
CA ALA A 272 -21.57 2.60 7.48
C ALA A 272 -23.09 2.61 7.22
N GLU A 273 -23.91 2.88 8.24
CA GLU A 273 -25.38 2.98 8.10
C GLU A 273 -25.80 4.17 7.23
N ARG A 274 -25.15 5.33 7.39
CA ARG A 274 -25.42 6.53 6.57
C ARG A 274 -24.97 6.38 5.13
N GLU A 275 -23.77 5.82 4.90
CA GLU A 275 -23.26 5.57 3.55
C GLU A 275 -24.08 4.51 2.80
N LYS A 276 -24.68 3.54 3.51
CA LYS A 276 -25.63 2.56 2.92
C LYS A 276 -26.94 3.19 2.44
N ASN A 277 -27.38 4.27 3.09
CA ASN A 277 -28.64 4.97 2.80
C ASN A 277 -28.51 6.10 1.75
N LYS A 278 -27.45 6.07 0.92
CA LYS A 278 -27.11 7.03 -0.17
C LYS A 278 -28.17 8.11 -0.42
N GLN A 279 -27.90 9.30 0.11
CA GLN A 279 -28.66 10.53 -0.10
C GLN A 279 -28.74 10.88 -1.60
N ALA A 280 -29.92 11.30 -2.04
CA ALA A 280 -30.06 12.12 -3.24
C ALA A 280 -29.48 13.51 -2.94
N TYR A 281 -28.63 14.04 -3.82
CA TYR A 281 -28.15 15.41 -3.65
C TYR A 281 -29.31 16.41 -3.81
N PHE A 282 -29.35 17.41 -2.93
CA PHE A 282 -30.29 18.51 -3.03
C PHE A 282 -29.62 19.70 -3.71
N PHE A 283 -30.12 20.11 -4.88
CA PHE A 283 -29.53 21.16 -5.69
C PHE A 283 -30.42 22.41 -5.65
N ASN A 284 -29.95 23.46 -4.99
CA ASN A 284 -30.62 24.76 -4.96
C ASN A 284 -29.92 25.83 -5.82
N ASP A 285 -28.60 25.71 -5.98
CA ASP A 285 -27.77 26.72 -6.63
C ASP A 285 -27.18 26.21 -7.95
N ARG A 286 -26.66 27.16 -8.74
CA ARG A 286 -25.89 26.85 -9.95
C ARG A 286 -24.57 26.16 -9.59
N LEU A 287 -24.22 25.10 -10.32
CA LEU A 287 -22.92 24.47 -10.17
C LEU A 287 -21.83 25.45 -10.60
N ASP A 288 -20.85 25.68 -9.73
CA ASP A 288 -19.60 26.33 -10.12
C ASP A 288 -18.74 25.35 -10.92
N THR A 289 -18.84 25.47 -12.23
CA THR A 289 -18.22 24.56 -13.20
C THR A 289 -16.72 24.75 -13.31
N ALA A 290 -16.22 25.96 -13.05
CA ALA A 290 -14.79 26.22 -12.95
C ALA A 290 -14.19 25.54 -11.72
N SER A 291 -14.88 25.59 -10.58
CA SER A 291 -14.46 24.87 -9.37
C SER A 291 -14.54 23.36 -9.57
N ALA A 292 -15.58 22.84 -10.23
CA ALA A 292 -15.74 21.41 -10.48
C ALA A 292 -14.66 20.86 -11.43
N ASP A 293 -14.35 21.59 -12.50
CA ASP A 293 -13.31 21.20 -13.46
C ASP A 293 -11.93 21.23 -12.81
N ASN A 294 -11.60 22.28 -12.05
CA ASN A 294 -10.35 22.35 -11.29
C ASN A 294 -10.23 21.21 -10.25
N ALA A 295 -11.33 20.84 -9.58
CA ALA A 295 -11.35 19.74 -8.65
C ALA A 295 -11.09 18.39 -9.34
N LEU A 296 -11.75 18.14 -10.48
CA LEU A 296 -11.52 16.94 -11.30
C LEU A 296 -10.07 16.86 -11.79
N LEU A 297 -9.52 17.97 -12.29
CA LEU A 297 -8.13 18.04 -12.71
C LEU A 297 -7.18 17.75 -11.55
N TYR A 298 -7.40 18.35 -10.39
CA TYR A 298 -6.61 18.11 -9.18
C TYR A 298 -6.66 16.63 -8.76
N ILE A 299 -7.86 16.05 -8.66
CA ILE A 299 -8.05 14.64 -8.29
C ILE A 299 -7.34 13.72 -9.28
N SER A 300 -7.46 13.99 -10.59
CA SER A 300 -6.80 13.18 -11.64
C SER A 300 -5.28 13.16 -11.54
N GLN A 301 -4.67 14.25 -11.05
CA GLN A 301 -3.23 14.30 -10.78
C GLN A 301 -2.89 13.52 -9.50
N CYS A 302 -3.76 13.54 -8.50
CA CYS A 302 -3.61 12.78 -7.27
C CYS A 302 -3.77 11.26 -7.46
N GLU A 303 -4.62 10.79 -8.38
CA GLU A 303 -4.77 9.36 -8.71
C GLU A 303 -3.51 8.74 -9.34
N LYS A 304 -2.67 9.58 -9.95
CA LYS A 304 -1.39 9.19 -10.56
C LYS A 304 -0.24 9.13 -9.54
N VAL A 305 -0.49 9.53 -8.29
CA VAL A 305 0.53 9.51 -7.23
C VAL A 305 0.90 8.07 -6.87
N SER A 306 2.18 7.81 -6.64
CA SER A 306 2.70 6.51 -6.17
C SER A 306 2.27 6.18 -4.73
N HIS A 307 2.03 7.20 -3.91
CA HIS A 307 1.61 7.06 -2.52
C HIS A 307 0.18 6.50 -2.40
N ASP A 308 0.05 5.25 -1.97
CA ASP A 308 -1.21 4.48 -1.91
C ASP A 308 -2.36 5.22 -1.23
N ARG A 309 -2.12 5.78 -0.04
CA ARG A 309 -3.16 6.51 0.71
C ARG A 309 -3.72 7.71 -0.06
N VAL A 310 -2.88 8.47 -0.76
CA VAL A 310 -3.33 9.64 -1.54
C VAL A 310 -4.15 9.17 -2.72
N LYS A 311 -3.71 8.10 -3.39
CA LYS A 311 -4.39 7.49 -4.52
C LYS A 311 -5.76 6.92 -4.15
N GLU A 312 -5.87 6.24 -3.01
CA GLU A 312 -7.13 5.71 -2.49
C GLU A 312 -8.14 6.83 -2.24
N ILE A 313 -7.74 7.87 -1.49
CA ILE A 313 -8.58 9.04 -1.22
C ILE A 313 -8.98 9.74 -2.53
N ALA A 314 -8.05 9.88 -3.47
CA ALA A 314 -8.31 10.49 -4.78
C ALA A 314 -9.37 9.70 -5.55
N THR A 315 -9.25 8.37 -5.60
CA THR A 315 -10.17 7.48 -6.33
C THR A 315 -11.58 7.53 -5.74
N ASP A 316 -11.71 7.50 -4.41
CA ASP A 316 -13.00 7.62 -3.74
C ASP A 316 -13.63 8.99 -3.98
N THR A 317 -12.86 10.07 -3.82
CA THR A 317 -13.32 11.44 -4.06
C THR A 317 -13.74 11.65 -5.52
N ASN A 318 -13.00 11.09 -6.48
CA ASN A 318 -13.33 11.14 -7.91
C ASN A 318 -14.70 10.50 -8.18
N THR A 319 -14.90 9.30 -7.63
CA THR A 319 -16.14 8.54 -7.79
C THR A 319 -17.33 9.33 -7.26
N ARG A 320 -17.19 9.95 -6.08
CA ARG A 320 -18.26 10.78 -5.48
C ARG A 320 -18.49 12.06 -6.27
N LEU A 321 -17.44 12.76 -6.70
CA LEU A 321 -17.58 13.99 -7.50
C LEU A 321 -18.22 13.74 -8.86
N GLN A 322 -17.85 12.66 -9.55
CA GLN A 322 -18.49 12.28 -10.81
C GLN A 322 -19.98 11.95 -10.61
N LYS A 323 -20.32 11.24 -9.53
CA LYS A 323 -21.72 10.97 -9.17
C LYS A 323 -22.50 12.26 -8.94
N TYR A 324 -21.95 13.19 -8.17
CA TYR A 324 -22.53 14.51 -7.93
C TYR A 324 -22.79 15.29 -9.22
N ILE A 325 -21.79 15.37 -10.11
CA ILE A 325 -21.89 16.06 -11.40
C ILE A 325 -22.97 15.43 -12.29
N ARG A 326 -23.06 14.10 -12.35
CA ARG A 326 -24.11 13.40 -13.10
C ARG A 326 -25.50 13.68 -12.55
N GLU A 327 -25.68 13.60 -11.23
CA GLU A 327 -26.95 13.89 -10.57
C GLU A 327 -27.37 15.36 -10.77
N TYR A 328 -26.43 16.30 -10.74
CA TYR A 328 -26.70 17.69 -11.07
C TYR A 328 -27.16 17.85 -12.53
N GLY A 329 -26.50 17.15 -13.46
CA GLY A 329 -26.91 17.09 -14.85
C GLY A 329 -28.32 16.54 -15.04
N HIS A 330 -28.75 15.57 -14.24
CA HIS A 330 -30.14 15.08 -14.26
C HIS A 330 -31.12 16.09 -13.66
N PHE A 331 -30.74 16.75 -12.57
CA PHE A 331 -31.54 17.81 -11.96
C PHE A 331 -31.80 18.97 -12.93
N LEU A 332 -30.76 19.47 -13.61
CA LEU A 332 -30.90 20.52 -14.63
C LEU A 332 -31.88 20.11 -15.73
N ASP A 333 -31.78 18.85 -16.17
CA ASP A 333 -32.63 18.31 -17.21
C ASP A 333 -34.11 18.24 -16.79
N GLN A 334 -34.37 17.84 -15.55
CA GLN A 334 -35.70 17.83 -14.96
C GLN A 334 -36.27 19.24 -14.80
N GLU A 335 -35.47 20.21 -14.36
CA GLU A 335 -35.90 21.62 -14.24
C GLU A 335 -36.27 22.23 -15.60
N ILE A 336 -35.47 21.97 -16.64
CA ILE A 336 -35.77 22.41 -18.01
C ILE A 336 -37.06 21.77 -18.50
N ASN A 337 -37.22 20.46 -18.28
CA ASN A 337 -38.45 19.76 -18.66
C ASN A 337 -39.68 20.29 -17.93
N ARG A 338 -39.56 20.59 -16.62
CA ARG A 338 -40.64 21.17 -15.82
C ARG A 338 -41.05 22.54 -16.39
N LYS A 339 -40.08 23.42 -16.64
CA LYS A 339 -40.34 24.74 -17.24
C LYS A 339 -40.95 24.63 -18.63
N PHE A 340 -40.44 23.72 -19.46
CA PHE A 340 -40.96 23.49 -20.80
C PHE A 340 -42.41 23.01 -20.79
N ASN A 341 -42.74 22.02 -19.95
CA ASN A 341 -44.11 21.53 -19.82
C ASN A 341 -45.06 22.58 -19.23
N TYR A 342 -44.58 23.43 -18.31
CA TYR A 342 -45.34 24.55 -17.78
C TYR A 342 -45.65 25.59 -18.87
N ALA A 343 -44.64 25.95 -19.68
CA ALA A 343 -44.82 26.81 -20.84
C ALA A 343 -45.87 26.23 -21.80
N CYS A 344 -45.77 24.94 -22.14
CA CYS A 344 -46.74 24.28 -23.03
C CYS A 344 -48.18 24.24 -22.47
N THR A 345 -48.39 24.25 -21.14
CA THR A 345 -49.72 24.10 -20.52
C THR A 345 -50.43 25.43 -20.23
N ILE A 346 -49.71 26.51 -19.91
CA ILE A 346 -50.31 27.84 -19.59
C ILE A 346 -50.58 28.70 -20.82
N TYR A 347 -50.22 28.17 -21.99
CA TYR A 347 -50.40 28.76 -23.30
C TYR A 347 -51.78 29.30 -23.70
N PRO A 348 -52.90 29.06 -22.99
CA PRO A 348 -54.11 29.78 -23.33
C PRO A 348 -54.25 31.18 -22.69
N GLN A 349 -53.41 31.61 -21.73
CA GLN A 349 -53.76 32.77 -20.87
C GLN A 349 -52.71 33.88 -20.65
N ILE A 350 -51.41 33.68 -20.95
CA ILE A 350 -50.34 34.65 -20.65
C ILE A 350 -49.33 34.74 -21.81
N ASP A 351 -48.63 35.88 -21.92
CA ASP A 351 -47.63 36.20 -22.94
C ASP A 351 -46.71 35.01 -23.30
N PRO A 352 -46.82 34.48 -24.53
CA PRO A 352 -46.07 33.34 -25.03
C PRO A 352 -44.55 33.54 -25.06
N PHE A 353 -44.06 34.78 -25.11
CA PHE A 353 -42.65 35.13 -25.33
C PHE A 353 -41.81 35.20 -24.06
N GLN A 354 -42.41 35.56 -22.93
CA GLN A 354 -41.69 35.62 -21.65
C GLN A 354 -41.13 34.24 -21.27
N TYR A 355 -41.91 33.18 -21.49
CA TYR A 355 -41.49 31.80 -21.22
C TYR A 355 -40.48 31.25 -22.23
N SER A 356 -40.52 31.72 -23.48
CA SER A 356 -39.52 31.42 -24.51
C SER A 356 -38.13 31.89 -24.09
N HIS A 357 -38.03 33.15 -23.64
CA HIS A 357 -36.78 33.74 -23.18
C HIS A 357 -36.20 33.00 -21.96
N ASP A 358 -37.07 32.62 -21.02
CA ASP A 358 -36.71 31.88 -19.81
C ASP A 358 -36.14 30.47 -20.09
N LEU A 359 -36.65 29.81 -21.13
CA LEU A 359 -36.15 28.51 -21.60
C LEU A 359 -34.83 28.65 -22.35
N GLU A 360 -34.69 29.71 -23.16
CA GLU A 360 -33.45 30.02 -23.88
C GLU A 360 -32.29 30.33 -22.92
N LEU A 361 -32.52 31.10 -21.86
CA LEU A 361 -31.53 31.37 -20.82
C LEU A 361 -31.02 30.09 -20.13
N ARG A 362 -31.90 29.09 -19.94
CA ARG A 362 -31.50 27.79 -19.36
C ARG A 362 -30.76 26.89 -20.35
N LEU A 363 -31.09 26.97 -21.64
CA LEU A 363 -30.31 26.31 -22.68
C LEU A 363 -28.92 26.95 -22.85
N GLN A 364 -28.83 28.28 -22.75
CA GLN A 364 -27.56 29.00 -22.73
C GLN A 364 -26.73 28.63 -21.50
N GLU A 365 -27.35 28.45 -20.34
CA GLU A 365 -26.68 27.94 -19.14
C GLU A 365 -26.04 26.56 -19.40
N LEU A 366 -26.80 25.61 -19.96
CA LEU A 366 -26.25 24.31 -20.40
C LEU A 366 -25.15 24.44 -21.45
N SER A 367 -25.33 25.31 -22.45
CA SER A 367 -24.36 25.52 -23.54
C SER A 367 -23.08 26.17 -23.03
N SER A 368 -23.17 27.02 -21.99
CA SER A 368 -22.00 27.64 -21.37
C SER A 368 -21.06 26.63 -20.70
N LEU A 369 -21.57 25.44 -20.37
CA LEU A 369 -20.80 24.34 -19.81
C LEU A 369 -19.80 23.73 -20.79
N GLU A 370 -19.99 23.91 -22.11
CA GLU A 370 -19.05 23.44 -23.14
C GLU A 370 -17.61 23.96 -22.93
N LYS A 371 -17.48 25.11 -22.24
CA LYS A 371 -16.18 25.69 -21.84
C LYS A 371 -15.38 24.81 -20.88
N PHE A 372 -16.03 23.84 -20.22
CA PHE A 372 -15.45 22.91 -19.25
C PHE A 372 -15.69 21.47 -19.72
N PRO A 373 -14.85 20.94 -20.63
CA PRO A 373 -15.15 19.72 -21.39
C PRO A 373 -15.37 18.48 -20.53
N THR A 374 -14.61 18.32 -19.44
CA THR A 374 -14.71 17.15 -18.57
C THR A 374 -16.03 17.14 -17.80
N VAL A 375 -16.44 18.29 -17.25
CA VAL A 375 -17.74 18.45 -16.59
C VAL A 375 -18.89 18.27 -17.59
N PHE A 376 -18.76 18.88 -18.77
CA PHE A 376 -19.76 18.81 -19.84
C PHE A 376 -20.00 17.38 -20.33
N GLN A 377 -18.93 16.61 -20.52
CA GLN A 377 -19.00 15.21 -20.91
C GLN A 377 -19.67 14.35 -19.83
N LEU A 378 -19.31 14.55 -18.55
CA LEU A 378 -19.90 13.80 -17.44
C LEU A 378 -21.40 14.04 -17.28
N MET A 379 -21.93 15.14 -17.77
CA MET A 379 -23.35 15.47 -17.72
C MET A 379 -24.14 15.03 -18.96
N ASP A 380 -23.50 14.37 -19.93
CA ASP A 380 -24.08 14.09 -21.25
C ASP A 380 -24.56 15.39 -21.94
N GLY A 381 -23.79 16.47 -21.77
CA GLY A 381 -24.18 17.82 -22.15
C GLY A 381 -24.56 17.95 -23.63
N SER A 382 -23.78 17.35 -24.54
CA SER A 382 -24.04 17.39 -25.99
C SER A 382 -25.41 16.80 -26.34
N GLU A 383 -25.72 15.62 -25.80
CA GLU A 383 -26.99 14.92 -26.07
C GLU A 383 -28.17 15.73 -25.53
N LYS A 384 -28.04 16.27 -24.30
CA LYS A 384 -29.08 17.09 -23.68
C LYS A 384 -29.32 18.38 -24.46
N ILE A 385 -28.26 19.09 -24.87
CA ILE A 385 -28.38 20.31 -25.67
C ILE A 385 -29.06 20.01 -27.00
N GLU A 386 -28.62 18.98 -27.72
CA GLU A 386 -29.21 18.64 -29.01
C GLU A 386 -30.71 18.32 -28.87
N ARG A 387 -31.06 17.51 -27.86
CA ARG A 387 -32.44 17.15 -27.54
C ARG A 387 -33.29 18.37 -27.20
N TRP A 388 -32.81 19.27 -26.35
CA TRP A 388 -33.55 20.47 -25.96
C TRP A 388 -33.65 21.47 -27.11
N ARG A 389 -32.61 21.66 -27.91
CA ARG A 389 -32.66 22.47 -29.15
C ARG A 389 -33.71 21.95 -30.12
N ARG A 390 -33.86 20.63 -30.24
CA ARG A 390 -34.90 20.01 -31.08
C ARG A 390 -36.30 20.31 -30.54
N LYS A 391 -36.53 20.04 -29.25
CA LYS A 391 -37.82 20.30 -28.58
C LYS A 391 -38.23 21.77 -28.60
N PHE A 392 -37.29 22.69 -28.40
CA PHE A 392 -37.58 24.12 -28.45
C PHE A 392 -37.89 24.59 -29.87
N ARG A 393 -37.19 24.10 -30.90
CA ARG A 393 -37.56 24.39 -32.30
C ARG A 393 -38.96 23.89 -32.64
N GLU A 394 -39.32 22.67 -32.24
CA GLU A 394 -40.68 22.13 -32.44
C GLU A 394 -41.73 23.01 -31.77
N TYR A 395 -41.45 23.44 -30.53
CA TYR A 395 -42.32 24.35 -29.79
C TYR A 395 -42.46 25.71 -30.47
N HIS A 396 -41.36 26.36 -30.90
CA HIS A 396 -41.40 27.65 -31.60
C HIS A 396 -42.10 27.57 -32.96
N ASN A 397 -41.90 26.48 -33.71
CA ASN A 397 -42.64 26.26 -34.95
C ASN A 397 -44.14 26.15 -34.67
N THR A 398 -44.52 25.42 -33.60
CA THR A 398 -45.93 25.29 -33.19
C THR A 398 -46.52 26.63 -32.75
N LEU A 399 -45.75 27.48 -32.06
CA LEU A 399 -46.12 28.88 -31.79
C LEU A 399 -46.40 29.62 -33.08
N ALA A 400 -45.42 29.63 -33.98
CA ALA A 400 -45.42 30.47 -35.17
C ALA A 400 -46.64 30.14 -36.03
N THR A 401 -46.92 28.85 -36.24
CA THR A 401 -48.13 28.39 -36.95
C THR A 401 -49.42 28.85 -36.27
N LYS A 402 -49.53 28.73 -34.93
CA LYS A 402 -50.71 29.21 -34.19
C LYS A 402 -50.85 30.74 -34.24
N MET A 403 -49.75 31.47 -34.27
CA MET A 403 -49.74 32.94 -34.40
C MET A 403 -50.10 33.39 -35.82
N GLU A 404 -49.67 32.66 -36.85
CA GLU A 404 -50.10 32.85 -38.25
C GLU A 404 -51.61 32.60 -38.41
N GLU A 405 -52.15 31.55 -37.78
CA GLU A 405 -53.60 31.28 -37.72
C GLU A 405 -54.39 32.40 -37.01
N CYS A 406 -53.79 33.04 -35.98
CA CYS A 406 -54.39 34.16 -35.24
C CYS A 406 -54.27 35.51 -35.98
N THR A 407 -53.18 35.77 -36.70
CA THR A 407 -52.98 37.01 -37.48
C THR A 407 -53.84 37.08 -38.73
N LEU A 408 -54.18 35.93 -39.33
CA LEU A 408 -55.22 35.80 -40.37
C LEU A 408 -56.62 36.24 -39.89
N ARG A 409 -56.82 36.45 -38.57
CA ARG A 409 -58.04 37.03 -37.97
C ARG A 409 -57.94 38.53 -37.65
N GLU A 410 -57.03 39.26 -38.30
CA GLU A 410 -56.82 40.71 -38.16
C GLU A 410 -56.48 41.17 -36.72
N ASN A 411 -55.31 40.78 -36.21
CA ASN A 411 -54.79 41.33 -34.95
C ASN A 411 -53.34 41.85 -35.16
N THR A 412 -53.19 43.17 -35.27
CA THR A 412 -51.97 43.84 -35.73
C THR A 412 -50.82 43.81 -34.72
N GLU A 413 -51.09 43.72 -33.42
CA GLU A 413 -50.04 43.58 -32.38
C GLU A 413 -49.27 42.25 -32.46
N LEU A 414 -49.86 41.19 -33.01
CA LEU A 414 -49.19 39.89 -33.17
C LEU A 414 -48.19 39.87 -34.34
N SER A 415 -48.33 40.76 -35.33
CA SER A 415 -47.48 40.80 -36.53
C SER A 415 -46.04 41.22 -36.22
N ASP A 416 -45.88 42.20 -35.33
CA ASP A 416 -44.56 42.69 -34.91
C ASP A 416 -43.81 41.65 -34.08
N GLN A 417 -44.54 40.85 -33.30
CA GLN A 417 -43.98 39.75 -32.49
C GLN A 417 -43.55 38.54 -33.35
N LEU A 418 -44.20 38.31 -34.49
CA LEU A 418 -43.88 37.24 -35.44
C LEU A 418 -42.51 37.46 -36.11
N THR A 419 -42.16 38.72 -36.36
CA THR A 419 -40.86 39.13 -36.91
C THR A 419 -39.72 38.80 -35.94
N ILE A 420 -39.96 38.90 -34.63
CA ILE A 420 -38.97 38.57 -33.59
C ILE A 420 -38.79 37.03 -33.47
N ALA A 421 -39.88 36.26 -33.50
CA ALA A 421 -39.84 34.80 -33.44
C ALA A 421 -39.09 34.17 -34.63
N GLN A 422 -39.28 34.71 -35.84
CA GLN A 422 -38.61 34.24 -37.05
C GLN A 422 -37.10 34.54 -37.03
N GLY A 423 -36.69 35.68 -36.46
CA GLY A 423 -35.28 36.00 -36.23
C GLY A 423 -34.59 35.04 -35.26
N LEU A 424 -35.32 34.47 -34.30
CA LEU A 424 -34.81 33.49 -33.34
C LEU A 424 -34.71 32.07 -33.91
N CYS A 425 -35.50 31.73 -34.93
CA CYS A 425 -35.48 30.40 -35.56
C CYS A 425 -34.40 30.23 -36.65
N SER A 426 -33.74 31.32 -37.05
CA SER A 426 -32.79 31.35 -38.18
C SER A 426 -31.30 31.48 -37.76
N GLY A 427 -31.01 31.40 -36.44
CA GLY A 427 -29.66 31.44 -35.86
C GLY A 427 -29.04 30.09 -35.52
#